data_AF-A0A8B9JQE8-F1
#
_entry.id   AF-A0A8B9JQE8-F1
#
_cell.length_a   1.000
_cell.length_b   1.000
_cell.length_c   1.000
_cell.angle_alpha   90.00
_cell.angle_beta   90.00
_cell.angle_gamma   90.00
#
_symmetry.space_group_name_H-M   'P 1'
#
loop_
_entity.id
_entity.type
_entity.pdbx_description
1 polymer ?
#
loop_
_entity_poly.entity_id
_entity_poly.type
_entity_poly.pdbx_seq_one_letter_code
_entity_poly.pdbx_strand_id
1 'polypeptide(L)'
;MSLVLFSLSLSLSLSLSLSLSVVGARFLISDNSQPKPLCYDLPPNPKLRLLKDPPSDFSMNGKLTLTGFKRIIIHYGTKHQLNLSSVYIQYTYDLNTEIFAWGQTSTKHGADSVSLILSDNELDVTMGTVRVVFYRHKKDGEWFLWPAVQQSSANDYRRSSAPALGCWLVPYQIILGGNISNFTVSRL
;
A
#
# COMPACT_ATOMS: atom_id res chain seq x y z
N MET A 1 -3.80 48.71 -36.25
CA MET A 1 -4.08 47.27 -36.43
C MET A 1 -3.22 46.44 -35.48
N SER A 2 -3.36 46.59 -34.15
CA SER A 2 -2.46 45.90 -33.19
C SER A 2 -3.04 45.64 -31.78
N LEU A 3 -4.36 45.76 -31.58
CA LEU A 3 -4.97 45.54 -30.25
C LEU A 3 -5.93 44.34 -30.19
N VAL A 4 -6.34 43.79 -31.34
CA VAL A 4 -7.27 42.64 -31.40
C VAL A 4 -6.54 41.29 -31.29
N LEU A 5 -5.24 41.24 -31.63
CA LEU A 5 -4.44 40.00 -31.57
C LEU A 5 -4.00 39.61 -30.16
N PHE A 6 -3.98 40.53 -29.21
CA PHE A 6 -3.61 40.26 -27.81
C PHE A 6 -4.75 39.69 -26.97
N SER A 7 -6.02 39.88 -27.37
CA SER A 7 -7.17 39.34 -26.63
C SER A 7 -7.42 37.86 -26.93
N LEU A 8 -7.15 37.41 -28.16
CA LEU A 8 -7.32 36.02 -28.57
C LEU A 8 -6.23 35.09 -27.99
N SER A 9 -5.00 35.57 -27.82
CA SER A 9 -3.92 34.79 -27.19
C SER A 9 -4.14 34.59 -25.69
N LEU A 10 -4.74 35.56 -25.00
CA LEU A 10 -5.07 35.47 -23.58
C LEU A 10 -6.29 34.59 -23.30
N SER A 11 -7.22 34.47 -24.25
CA SER A 11 -8.36 33.54 -24.13
C SER A 11 -7.98 32.08 -24.39
N LEU A 12 -6.96 31.82 -25.22
CA LEU A 12 -6.53 30.45 -25.53
C LEU A 12 -5.61 29.85 -24.45
N SER A 13 -4.89 30.69 -23.69
CA SER A 13 -4.09 30.24 -22.53
C SER A 13 -4.93 29.96 -21.28
N LEU A 14 -6.21 30.34 -21.29
CA LEU A 14 -7.20 29.95 -20.28
C LEU A 14 -7.98 28.67 -20.66
N SER A 15 -7.48 27.88 -21.60
CA SER A 15 -7.93 26.50 -21.80
C SER A 15 -7.30 25.61 -20.72
N LEU A 16 -7.99 25.53 -19.59
CA LEU A 16 -7.98 24.43 -18.62
C LEU A 16 -6.64 23.65 -18.52
N SER A 17 -5.66 24.20 -17.80
CA SER A 17 -4.80 23.35 -16.96
C SER A 17 -5.53 23.04 -15.64
N LEU A 18 -6.77 22.57 -15.75
CA LEU A 18 -7.23 21.55 -14.81
C LEU A 18 -6.32 20.35 -15.08
N SER A 19 -5.13 20.37 -14.49
CA SER A 19 -4.43 19.13 -14.24
C SER A 19 -5.40 18.34 -13.37
N LEU A 20 -6.20 17.49 -14.01
CA LEU A 20 -6.70 16.31 -13.35
C LEU A 20 -5.42 15.58 -12.93
N SER A 21 -4.90 15.93 -11.75
CA SER A 21 -4.03 15.05 -11.01
C SER A 21 -4.84 13.77 -10.96
N VAL A 22 -4.49 12.80 -11.80
CA VAL A 22 -5.14 11.51 -11.83
C VAL A 22 -4.88 10.96 -10.44
N VAL A 23 -5.87 11.10 -9.55
CA VAL A 23 -5.76 10.65 -8.16
C VAL A 23 -5.51 9.15 -8.25
N GLY A 24 -4.29 8.72 -7.92
CA GLY A 24 -3.89 7.32 -8.03
C GLY A 24 -4.60 6.50 -6.97
N ALA A 25 -4.55 6.97 -5.73
CA ALA A 25 -5.25 6.41 -4.59
C ALA A 25 -5.34 7.45 -3.46
N ARG A 26 -6.42 7.39 -2.69
CA ARG A 26 -6.61 8.18 -1.46
C ARG A 26 -6.35 7.31 -0.25
N PHE A 27 -5.43 7.74 0.60
CA PHE A 27 -5.15 7.10 1.88
C PHE A 27 -5.88 7.83 2.99
N LEU A 28 -6.26 7.09 4.03
CA LEU A 28 -6.88 7.61 5.23
C LEU A 28 -5.94 7.36 6.41
N ILE A 29 -5.75 8.39 7.24
CA ILE A 29 -5.08 8.29 8.53
C ILE A 29 -6.11 8.63 9.58
N SER A 30 -6.35 7.67 10.46
CA SER A 30 -7.22 7.85 11.62
C SER A 30 -6.35 7.79 12.88
N ASP A 31 -6.58 8.73 13.78
CA ASP A 31 -6.05 8.74 15.13
C ASP A 31 -7.23 9.00 16.08
N ASN A 32 -7.20 8.40 17.28
CA ASN A 32 -8.23 8.57 18.30
C ASN A 32 -8.32 10.02 18.81
N SER A 33 -7.31 10.86 18.54
CA SER A 33 -7.30 12.28 18.88
C SER A 33 -8.10 13.17 17.92
N GLN A 34 -8.48 12.67 16.73
CA GLN A 34 -9.12 13.48 15.69
C GLN A 34 -10.57 13.05 15.42
N PRO A 35 -11.55 13.98 15.37
CA PRO A 35 -12.95 13.64 15.12
C PRO A 35 -13.21 13.17 13.68
N LYS A 36 -12.29 13.44 12.76
CA LYS A 36 -12.39 13.10 11.34
C LYS A 36 -11.01 12.74 10.79
N PRO A 37 -10.88 11.63 10.03
CA PRO A 37 -9.58 11.18 9.53
C PRO A 37 -8.97 12.19 8.55
N LEU A 38 -7.64 12.23 8.53
CA LEU A 38 -6.89 12.90 7.47
C LEU A 38 -6.89 12.01 6.23
N CYS A 39 -6.84 12.62 5.06
CA CYS A 39 -6.57 11.90 3.83
C CYS A 39 -5.57 12.63 2.95
N TYR A 40 -4.85 11.86 2.15
CA TYR A 40 -3.91 12.39 1.19
C TYR A 40 -3.97 11.55 -0.09
N ASP A 41 -3.79 12.24 -1.22
CA ASP A 41 -3.78 11.63 -2.53
C ASP A 41 -2.34 11.37 -2.96
N LEU A 42 -2.09 10.18 -3.50
CA LEU A 42 -0.81 9.82 -4.10
C LEU A 42 -0.92 9.84 -5.63
N PRO A 43 0.19 10.15 -6.34
CA PRO A 43 0.24 9.99 -7.79
C PRO A 43 -0.03 8.52 -8.18
N PRO A 44 -0.38 8.24 -9.44
CA PRO A 44 -0.61 6.87 -9.90
C PRO A 44 0.64 5.98 -9.79
N ASN A 45 0.41 4.71 -9.46
CA ASN A 45 1.41 3.65 -9.45
C ASN A 45 2.68 3.85 -8.60
N PRO A 46 2.59 4.39 -7.38
CA PRO A 46 3.77 4.61 -6.56
C PRO A 46 4.28 3.26 -6.02
N LYS A 47 5.61 3.15 -5.90
CA LYS A 47 6.22 2.17 -5.01
C LYS A 47 6.29 2.82 -3.63
N LEU A 48 5.76 2.18 -2.61
CA LEU A 48 5.63 2.76 -1.28
C LEU A 48 6.34 1.89 -0.27
N ARG A 49 7.12 2.49 0.62
CA ARG A 49 7.50 1.85 1.87
C ARG A 49 6.33 1.99 2.85
N LEU A 50 5.70 0.86 3.18
CA LEU A 50 4.48 0.79 4.00
C LEU A 50 4.80 0.70 5.48
N LEU A 51 5.85 -0.04 5.85
CA LEU A 51 6.31 -0.20 7.22
C LEU A 51 7.82 -0.39 7.23
N LYS A 52 8.48 0.15 8.26
CA LYS A 52 9.90 -0.06 8.53
C LYS A 52 10.10 -0.18 10.04
N ASP A 53 10.78 -1.22 10.47
CA ASP A 53 11.24 -1.38 11.84
C ASP A 53 12.75 -1.64 11.83
N PRO A 54 13.59 -0.58 11.97
CA PRO A 54 15.04 -0.71 11.86
C PRO A 54 15.70 -1.73 12.82
N PRO A 55 15.29 -1.85 14.10
CA PRO A 55 15.87 -2.83 15.03
C PRO A 55 15.79 -4.28 14.57
N SER A 56 14.72 -4.64 13.86
CA SER A 56 14.51 -6.01 13.34
C SER A 56 14.90 -6.17 11.87
N ASP A 57 15.47 -5.12 11.26
CA ASP A 57 15.69 -5.00 9.82
C ASP A 57 14.43 -5.36 9.00
N PHE A 58 13.26 -5.06 9.55
CA PHE A 58 11.99 -5.30 8.87
C PHE A 58 11.69 -4.14 7.93
N SER A 59 11.34 -4.47 6.69
CA SER A 59 10.75 -3.50 5.78
C SER A 59 9.65 -4.13 4.94
N MET A 60 8.54 -3.41 4.77
CA MET A 60 7.44 -3.80 3.89
C MET A 60 7.26 -2.74 2.83
N ASN A 61 7.34 -3.13 1.57
CA ASN A 61 7.23 -2.24 0.42
C ASN A 61 6.15 -2.75 -0.54
N GLY A 62 5.34 -1.85 -1.10
CA GLY A 62 4.22 -2.18 -1.96
C GLY A 62 4.23 -1.42 -3.28
N LYS A 63 3.89 -2.09 -4.38
CA LYS A 63 3.55 -1.45 -5.66
C LYS A 63 2.04 -1.24 -5.71
N LEU A 64 1.62 0.01 -5.52
CA LEU A 64 0.21 0.38 -5.55
C LEU A 64 -0.28 0.55 -6.99
N THR A 65 -1.55 0.29 -7.22
CA THR A 65 -2.30 0.62 -8.43
C THR A 65 -3.66 1.20 -8.03
N LEU A 66 -4.50 1.57 -9.01
CA LEU A 66 -5.82 2.16 -8.74
C LEU A 66 -6.74 1.29 -7.86
N THR A 67 -6.61 -0.04 -7.93
CA THR A 67 -7.47 -0.98 -7.18
C THR A 67 -6.88 -1.42 -5.84
N GLY A 68 -5.58 -1.22 -5.61
CA GLY A 68 -4.84 -1.77 -4.48
C GLY A 68 -3.43 -2.20 -4.85
N PHE A 69 -2.79 -3.02 -4.01
CA PHE A 69 -1.40 -3.42 -4.24
C PHE A 69 -1.32 -4.60 -5.21
N LYS A 70 -0.54 -4.46 -6.30
CA LYS A 70 -0.25 -5.59 -7.21
C LYS A 70 0.91 -6.46 -6.73
N ARG A 71 1.83 -5.87 -5.96
CA ARG A 71 2.98 -6.58 -5.38
C ARG A 71 3.32 -6.01 -4.03
N ILE A 72 3.65 -6.88 -3.07
CA ILE A 72 4.19 -6.50 -1.76
C ILE A 72 5.45 -7.34 -1.52
N ILE A 73 6.51 -6.70 -1.07
CA ILE A 73 7.76 -7.36 -0.69
C ILE A 73 8.09 -7.00 0.74
N ILE A 74 8.27 -8.03 1.57
CA ILE A 74 8.73 -7.92 2.94
C ILE A 74 10.16 -8.45 3.02
N HIS A 75 11.02 -7.70 3.69
CA HIS A 75 12.32 -8.18 4.16
C HIS A 75 12.29 -8.23 5.67
N TYR A 76 12.89 -9.26 6.25
CA TYR A 76 13.05 -9.43 7.69
C TYR A 76 14.43 -10.03 7.98
N GLY A 77 15.25 -9.31 8.74
CA GLY A 77 16.67 -9.63 8.84
C GLY A 77 17.36 -9.67 7.48
N THR A 78 18.48 -10.39 7.42
CA THR A 78 19.29 -10.52 6.19
C THR A 78 18.93 -11.74 5.34
N LYS A 79 18.07 -12.62 5.85
CA LYS A 79 17.82 -13.95 5.27
C LYS A 79 16.39 -14.14 4.77
N HIS A 80 15.41 -13.42 5.31
CA HIS A 80 14.02 -13.68 5.00
C HIS A 80 13.49 -12.66 4.01
N GLN A 81 12.87 -13.15 2.95
CA GLN A 81 12.13 -12.35 1.99
C GLN A 81 10.78 -12.99 1.69
N LEU A 82 9.72 -12.20 1.74
CA LEU A 82 8.40 -12.60 1.29
C LEU A 82 7.98 -11.73 0.12
N ASN A 83 7.74 -12.34 -1.03
CA ASN A 83 7.28 -11.67 -2.24
C ASN A 83 5.85 -12.12 -2.56
N LEU A 84 4.92 -11.19 -2.45
CA LEU A 84 3.48 -11.42 -2.57
C LEU A 84 2.93 -10.74 -3.82
N SER A 85 2.09 -11.46 -4.54
CA SER A 85 1.19 -10.92 -5.55
C SER A 85 -0.20 -11.54 -5.41
N SER A 86 -1.16 -11.06 -6.20
CA SER A 86 -2.47 -11.71 -6.29
C SER A 86 -2.44 -13.05 -7.05
N VAL A 87 -1.29 -13.51 -7.52
CA VAL A 87 -1.14 -14.78 -8.26
C VAL A 87 -0.35 -15.81 -7.45
N TYR A 88 0.68 -15.37 -6.75
CA TYR A 88 1.59 -16.24 -6.02
C TYR A 88 2.00 -15.64 -4.67
N ILE A 89 2.41 -16.53 -3.78
CA ILE A 89 3.07 -16.22 -2.51
C ILE A 89 4.43 -16.92 -2.58
N GLN A 90 5.52 -16.17 -2.52
CA GLN A 90 6.87 -16.72 -2.60
C GLN A 90 7.63 -16.33 -1.34
N TYR A 91 8.03 -17.33 -0.55
CA TYR A 91 8.85 -17.13 0.64
C TYR A 91 10.27 -17.63 0.36
N THR A 92 11.26 -16.83 0.68
CA THR A 92 12.67 -17.16 0.52
C THR A 92 13.37 -17.04 1.88
N TYR A 93 14.05 -18.11 2.28
CA TYR A 93 14.97 -18.14 3.41
C TYR A 93 16.37 -18.46 2.90
N ASP A 94 17.26 -17.47 3.01
CA ASP A 94 18.61 -17.51 2.44
C ASP A 94 18.56 -17.77 0.92
N LEU A 95 18.91 -18.97 0.46
CA LEU A 95 18.84 -19.36 -0.96
C LEU A 95 17.63 -20.26 -1.28
N ASN A 96 16.90 -20.72 -0.27
CA ASN A 96 15.80 -21.67 -0.44
C ASN A 96 14.49 -20.91 -0.65
N THR A 97 13.74 -21.29 -1.69
CA THR A 97 12.48 -20.64 -2.04
C THR A 97 11.33 -21.64 -2.04
N GLU A 98 10.26 -21.28 -1.34
CA GLU A 98 8.99 -22.00 -1.29
C GLU A 98 7.90 -21.15 -1.96
N ILE A 99 7.05 -21.80 -2.77
CA ILE A 99 5.94 -21.15 -3.48
C ILE A 99 4.63 -21.74 -2.98
N PHE A 100 3.73 -20.86 -2.59
CA PHE A 100 2.38 -21.17 -2.13
C PHE A 100 1.36 -20.60 -3.13
N ALA A 101 0.31 -21.38 -3.40
CA ALA A 101 -0.82 -20.95 -4.20
C ALA A 101 -1.95 -20.44 -3.31
N TRP A 102 -2.60 -19.35 -3.69
CA TRP A 102 -3.84 -18.90 -3.06
C TRP A 102 -4.94 -19.97 -3.21
N GLY A 103 -5.82 -20.11 -2.21
CA GLY A 103 -6.92 -21.09 -2.26
C GLY A 103 -6.52 -22.54 -2.01
N GLN A 104 -5.26 -22.84 -1.71
CA GLN A 104 -4.85 -24.19 -1.30
C GLN A 104 -5.35 -24.53 0.12
N THR A 105 -5.32 -25.82 0.47
CA THR A 105 -5.60 -26.29 1.83
C THR A 105 -4.76 -25.53 2.85
N SER A 106 -5.33 -25.17 3.99
CA SER A 106 -4.65 -24.31 4.96
C SER A 106 -3.29 -24.88 5.34
N THR A 107 -2.26 -24.06 5.11
CA THR A 107 -0.86 -24.42 5.33
C THR A 107 -0.27 -23.49 6.38
N LYS A 108 0.42 -24.08 7.35
CA LYS A 108 1.26 -23.37 8.31
C LYS A 108 2.72 -23.63 7.96
N HIS A 109 3.45 -22.57 7.66
CA HIS A 109 4.90 -22.61 7.53
C HIS A 109 5.49 -21.80 8.69
N GLY A 110 6.41 -22.40 9.46
CA GLY A 110 7.04 -21.74 10.60
C GLY A 110 8.53 -22.04 10.66
N ALA A 111 9.35 -20.99 10.74
CA ALA A 111 10.80 -21.05 10.88
C ALA A 111 11.30 -19.75 11.53
N ASP A 112 12.21 -19.81 12.50
CA ASP A 112 12.97 -18.67 13.05
C ASP A 112 12.19 -17.34 13.19
N SER A 113 11.31 -17.21 14.18
CA SER A 113 10.47 -16.00 14.40
C SER A 113 9.56 -15.60 13.22
N VAL A 114 9.46 -16.43 12.17
CA VAL A 114 8.56 -16.27 11.04
C VAL A 114 7.45 -17.33 11.09
N SER A 115 6.21 -16.90 10.87
CA SER A 115 5.04 -17.76 10.70
C SER A 115 4.21 -17.25 9.54
N LEU A 116 3.90 -18.13 8.59
CA LEU A 116 2.98 -17.90 7.48
C LEU A 116 1.79 -18.84 7.63
N ILE A 117 0.60 -18.28 7.79
CA ILE A 117 -0.65 -19.04 7.89
C ILE A 117 -1.53 -18.63 6.72
N LEU A 118 -1.67 -19.54 5.76
CA LEU A 118 -2.51 -19.31 4.59
C LEU A 118 -3.88 -19.94 4.79
N SER A 119 -4.93 -19.18 4.48
CA SER A 119 -6.31 -19.62 4.52
C SER A 119 -7.10 -18.97 3.39
N ASP A 120 -7.35 -19.73 2.32
CA ASP A 120 -8.09 -19.28 1.13
C ASP A 120 -7.50 -17.99 0.52
N ASN A 121 -8.11 -16.83 0.79
CA ASN A 121 -7.73 -15.51 0.31
C ASN A 121 -7.11 -14.62 1.40
N GLU A 122 -6.74 -15.21 2.54
CA GLU A 122 -6.10 -14.54 3.67
C GLU A 122 -4.74 -15.17 3.95
N LEU A 123 -3.71 -14.34 4.08
CA LEU A 123 -2.38 -14.74 4.51
C LEU A 123 -1.99 -13.95 5.75
N ASP A 124 -1.90 -14.64 6.88
CA ASP A 124 -1.40 -14.09 8.14
C ASP A 124 0.11 -14.31 8.23
N VAL A 125 0.86 -13.22 8.31
CA VAL A 125 2.31 -13.20 8.34
C VAL A 125 2.75 -12.61 9.67
N THR A 126 3.50 -13.39 10.43
CA THR A 126 4.24 -12.89 11.59
C THR A 126 5.73 -12.98 11.31
N MET A 127 6.45 -11.89 11.54
CA MET A 127 7.91 -11.80 11.44
C MET A 127 8.44 -11.00 12.63
N GLY A 128 9.01 -11.70 13.62
CA GLY A 128 9.38 -11.11 14.90
C GLY A 128 8.14 -10.62 15.66
N THR A 129 8.10 -9.33 15.98
CA THR A 129 6.96 -8.68 16.67
C THR A 129 5.91 -8.11 15.72
N VAL A 130 6.20 -8.10 14.41
CA VAL A 130 5.31 -7.52 13.41
C VAL A 130 4.37 -8.61 12.89
N ARG A 131 3.06 -8.38 13.01
CA ARG A 131 2.01 -9.21 12.40
C ARG A 131 1.24 -8.40 11.37
N VAL A 132 1.17 -8.92 10.14
CA VAL A 132 0.44 -8.32 9.03
C VAL A 132 -0.44 -9.40 8.40
N VAL A 133 -1.72 -9.09 8.25
CA VAL A 133 -2.65 -9.94 7.52
C VAL A 133 -2.84 -9.35 6.13
N PHE A 134 -2.63 -10.16 5.10
CA PHE A 134 -2.85 -9.80 3.71
C PHE A 134 -4.12 -10.45 3.20
N TYR A 135 -5.02 -9.62 2.69
CA TYR A 135 -6.24 -10.06 2.03
C TYR A 135 -6.09 -9.97 0.51
N ARG A 136 -6.51 -11.02 -0.19
CA ARG A 136 -6.62 -11.07 -1.64
C ARG A 136 -8.04 -10.74 -2.06
N HIS A 137 -8.22 -9.60 -2.72
CA HIS A 137 -9.53 -9.08 -3.12
C HIS A 137 -9.69 -9.05 -4.64
N LYS A 138 -10.94 -9.16 -5.11
CA LYS A 138 -11.31 -8.98 -6.51
C LYS A 138 -12.26 -7.79 -6.63
N LYS A 139 -11.94 -6.85 -7.53
CA LYS A 139 -12.82 -5.75 -7.91
C LYS A 139 -12.76 -5.56 -9.41
N ASP A 140 -13.91 -5.46 -10.06
CA ASP A 140 -14.03 -5.25 -11.52
C ASP A 140 -13.20 -6.26 -12.35
N GLY A 141 -13.13 -7.52 -11.90
CA GLY A 141 -12.34 -8.58 -12.55
C GLY A 141 -10.87 -8.64 -12.14
N GLU A 142 -10.31 -7.56 -11.60
CA GLU A 142 -8.90 -7.46 -11.22
C GLU A 142 -8.66 -7.90 -9.77
N TRP A 143 -7.65 -8.77 -9.57
CA TRP A 143 -7.21 -9.19 -8.25
C TRP A 143 -6.09 -8.30 -7.71
N PHE A 144 -6.20 -7.90 -6.44
CA PHE A 144 -5.20 -7.08 -5.75
C PHE A 144 -5.05 -7.51 -4.27
N LEU A 145 -3.98 -7.02 -3.65
CA LEU A 145 -3.68 -7.25 -2.24
C LEU A 145 -4.04 -6.05 -1.38
N TRP A 146 -4.50 -6.32 -0.16
CA TRP A 146 -4.77 -5.33 0.87
C TRP A 146 -4.13 -5.74 2.20
N PRO A 147 -3.08 -5.03 2.67
CA PRO A 147 -2.46 -5.30 3.95
C PRO A 147 -3.23 -4.67 5.11
N ALA A 148 -3.40 -5.40 6.21
CA ALA A 148 -3.85 -4.91 7.50
C ALA A 148 -2.78 -5.22 8.55
N VAL A 149 -2.07 -4.19 9.01
CA VAL A 149 -1.08 -4.34 10.09
C VAL A 149 -1.83 -4.39 11.42
N GLN A 150 -1.72 -5.50 12.14
CA GLN A 150 -2.20 -5.59 13.51
C GLN A 150 -0.99 -5.44 14.43
N GLN A 151 -0.78 -4.21 14.92
CA GLN A 151 0.08 -4.03 16.10
C GLN A 151 -0.72 -4.53 17.32
N SER A 152 -0.04 -5.12 18.31
CA SER A 152 -0.66 -5.72 19.50
C SER A 152 -1.52 -4.77 20.35
N SER A 153 -1.56 -3.48 20.01
CA SER A 153 -2.41 -2.44 20.60
C SER A 153 -3.49 -1.87 19.68
N ALA A 154 -3.66 -2.38 18.44
CA ALA A 154 -4.57 -1.80 17.46
C ALA A 154 -5.93 -2.52 17.41
N ASN A 155 -7.01 -1.74 17.54
CA ASN A 155 -8.40 -2.22 17.45
C ASN A 155 -8.72 -2.79 16.06
N ASP A 156 -9.48 -3.89 16.03
CA ASP A 156 -9.94 -4.56 14.82
C ASP A 156 -11.10 -3.80 14.15
N TYR A 157 -10.85 -3.15 13.01
CA TYR A 157 -11.85 -2.42 12.22
C TYR A 157 -12.51 -3.28 11.12
N ARG A 158 -12.70 -4.58 11.35
CA ARG A 158 -13.40 -5.52 10.44
C ARG A 158 -14.92 -5.26 10.34
N ARG A 159 -15.35 -4.04 9.97
CA ARG A 159 -16.76 -3.75 9.62
C ARG A 159 -16.98 -3.80 8.10
N SER A 160 -18.03 -4.52 7.73
CA SER A 160 -18.45 -4.98 6.40
C SER A 160 -18.88 -3.89 5.39
N SER A 161 -18.54 -2.63 5.61
CA SER A 161 -18.88 -1.53 4.69
C SER A 161 -17.91 -0.39 4.92
N ALA A 162 -17.20 0.05 3.88
CA ALA A 162 -16.39 1.26 3.94
C ALA A 162 -17.31 2.43 4.32
N PRO A 163 -17.18 3.02 5.52
CA PRO A 163 -17.96 4.19 5.85
C PRO A 163 -17.48 5.31 4.93
N ALA A 164 -18.41 6.00 4.27
CA ALA A 164 -18.10 7.21 3.52
C ALA A 164 -17.82 8.36 4.51
N LEU A 165 -16.74 8.21 5.28
CA LEU A 165 -16.23 9.28 6.12
C LEU A 165 -15.61 10.30 5.18
N GLY A 166 -16.24 11.47 5.06
CA GLY A 166 -15.52 12.62 4.54
C GLY A 166 -14.24 12.78 5.36
N CYS A 167 -13.11 13.02 4.70
CA CYS A 167 -11.80 13.17 5.33
C CYS A 167 -11.26 14.59 5.11
N TRP A 168 -10.30 15.04 5.93
CA TRP A 168 -9.59 16.31 5.71
C TRP A 168 -8.45 16.07 4.71
N LEU A 169 -8.57 16.61 3.50
CA LEU A 169 -7.54 16.43 2.47
C LEU A 169 -6.32 17.29 2.80
N VAL A 170 -5.16 16.65 2.93
CA VAL A 170 -3.87 17.28 3.16
C VAL A 170 -2.86 16.85 2.09
N PRO A 171 -1.88 17.70 1.72
CA PRO A 171 -0.78 17.30 0.88
C PRO A 171 -0.03 16.10 1.49
N TYR A 172 0.27 15.09 0.68
CA TYR A 172 0.96 13.89 1.17
C TYR A 172 2.33 14.21 1.77
N GLN A 173 2.98 15.32 1.38
CA GLN A 173 4.28 15.73 1.90
C GLN A 173 4.24 16.03 3.40
N ILE A 174 3.11 16.52 3.89
CA ILE A 174 2.89 16.81 5.31
C ILE A 174 2.84 15.50 6.10
N ILE A 175 2.16 14.50 5.54
CA ILE A 175 1.99 13.19 6.17
C ILE A 175 3.25 12.35 6.10
N LEU A 176 3.87 12.28 4.93
CA LEU A 176 5.06 11.49 4.72
C LEU A 176 6.31 12.19 5.27
N GLY A 177 6.25 13.48 5.62
CA GLY A 177 7.42 14.22 6.10
C GLY A 177 8.47 14.45 5.00
N GLY A 178 8.06 14.51 3.73
CA GLY A 178 8.95 14.71 2.59
C GLY A 178 8.34 14.41 1.23
N ASN A 179 9.16 14.49 0.17
CA ASN A 179 8.74 14.13 -1.18
C ASN A 179 8.53 12.61 -1.30
N ILE A 180 7.57 12.18 -2.11
CA ILE A 180 7.28 10.75 -2.35
C ILE A 180 8.50 10.00 -2.90
N SER A 181 9.44 10.68 -3.55
CA SER A 181 10.76 10.17 -3.95
C SER A 181 11.52 9.51 -2.79
N ASN A 182 11.37 10.03 -1.57
CA ASN A 182 12.06 9.54 -0.37
C ASN A 182 11.42 8.24 0.19
N PHE A 183 10.18 7.95 -0.23
CA PHE A 183 9.39 6.78 0.15
C PHE A 183 9.27 5.76 -0.98
N THR A 184 9.74 6.12 -2.18
CA THR A 184 9.79 5.24 -3.34
C THR A 184 11.07 4.44 -3.30
N VAL A 185 10.93 3.10 -3.33
CA VAL A 185 12.08 2.22 -3.44
C VAL A 185 12.48 2.13 -4.91
N SER A 186 13.74 2.45 -5.22
CA SER A 186 14.29 2.39 -6.58
C SER A 186 14.21 0.97 -7.17
N ARG A 187 14.38 -0.06 -6.32
CA ARG A 187 14.32 -1.48 -6.67
C ARG A 187 13.37 -2.23 -5.73
N LEU A 188 12.33 -2.84 -6.31
CA LEU A 188 11.53 -3.88 -5.65
C LEU A 188 12.20 -5.21 -5.95
#